data_AF-A0A8H6HBM9-F1
#
_entry.id   AF-A0A8H6HBM9-F1
#
_cell.length_a   1.000
_cell.length_b   1.000
_cell.length_c   1.000
_cell.angle_alpha   90.00
_cell.angle_beta   90.00
_cell.angle_gamma   90.00
#
_symmetry.space_group_name_H-M   'P 1'
#
loop_
_entity.id
_entity.type
_entity.pdbx_description
1 polymer ?
#
loop_
_entity_poly.entity_id
_entity_poly.type
_entity_poly.pdbx_seq_one_letter_code
_entity_poly.pdbx_strand_id
1 'polypeptide(L)'
;VEGIHLQTATQSLIYHKIGEIKSKKTPNRRIAVMHMDMARYEIKERTGKDLTDEEIWMSFRNKEIRNKRTRQLLWKIAHQGLPIGTYWDNITNYKKRVECRACRMVESAEHIFTEC
;
A
#
# COMPACT_ATOMS: atom_id res chain seq x y z
N VAL A 1 -10.22 10.04 26.51
CA VAL A 1 -8.97 9.29 26.21
C VAL A 1 -8.41 8.86 27.56
N GLU A 2 -8.41 7.57 27.87
CA GLU A 2 -7.72 7.07 29.06
C GLU A 2 -6.21 7.31 28.90
N GLY A 3 -5.60 7.92 29.92
CA GLY A 3 -4.15 8.13 29.97
C GLY A 3 -3.41 6.82 30.25
N ILE A 4 -2.11 6.80 29.93
CA ILE A 4 -1.22 5.68 30.26
C ILE A 4 -0.23 6.18 31.31
N HIS A 5 -0.04 5.40 32.37
CA HIS A 5 0.95 5.71 33.40
C HIS A 5 2.36 5.43 32.87
N LEU A 6 3.12 6.48 32.54
CA LEU A 6 4.38 6.36 31.82
C LEU A 6 5.44 5.52 32.55
N GLN A 7 5.45 5.54 33.89
CA GLN A 7 6.45 4.82 34.68
C GLN A 7 6.28 3.29 34.60
N THR A 8 5.07 2.81 34.31
CA THR A 8 4.77 1.36 34.18
C THR A 8 4.57 0.95 32.73
N ALA A 9 4.64 1.89 31.78
CA ALA A 9 4.39 1.64 30.38
C ALA A 9 5.63 1.05 29.70
N THR A 10 5.42 0.03 28.88
CA THR A 10 6.46 -0.51 28.01
C THR A 10 6.50 0.22 26.67
N GLN A 11 7.67 0.20 26.02
CA GLN A 11 7.82 0.79 24.70
C GLN A 11 6.83 0.20 23.67
N SER A 12 6.56 -1.11 23.73
CA SER A 12 5.59 -1.78 22.86
C SER A 12 4.16 -1.30 23.08
N LEU A 13 3.74 -1.14 24.35
CA LEU A 13 2.43 -0.60 24.70
C LEU A 13 2.27 0.85 24.20
N ILE A 14 3.30 1.68 24.41
CA ILE A 14 3.31 3.07 23.95
C ILE A 14 3.19 3.13 22.42
N TYR A 15 4.00 2.36 21.68
CA TYR A 15 3.94 2.33 20.21
C TYR A 15 2.58 1.87 19.70
N HIS A 16 2.01 0.81 20.30
CA HIS A 16 0.68 0.33 19.95
C HIS A 16 -0.38 1.43 20.11
N LYS A 17 -0.37 2.12 21.25
CA LYS A 17 -1.35 3.17 21.57
C LYS A 17 -1.18 4.41 20.69
N ILE A 18 0.05 4.83 20.40
CA ILE A 18 0.31 5.89 19.41
C ILE A 18 -0.20 5.48 18.04
N GLY A 19 0.03 4.22 17.63
CA GLY A 19 -0.49 3.67 16.38
C GLY A 19 -2.01 3.73 16.30
N GLU A 20 -2.71 3.30 17.34
CA GLU A 20 -4.17 3.33 17.45
C GLU A 20 -4.73 4.77 17.36
N ILE A 21 -4.07 5.74 18.01
CA ILE A 21 -4.47 7.14 17.93
C ILE A 21 -4.26 7.69 16.53
N LYS A 22 -3.12 7.37 15.91
CA LYS A 22 -2.78 7.85 14.56
C LYS A 22 -3.69 7.24 13.51
N SER A 23 -4.02 5.95 13.58
CA SER A 23 -4.90 5.30 12.61
C SER A 23 -6.30 5.93 12.60
N LYS A 24 -6.85 6.26 13.77
CA LYS A 24 -8.15 6.96 13.87
C LYS A 24 -8.14 8.36 13.27
N LYS A 25 -6.98 9.03 13.23
CA LYS A 25 -6.83 10.40 12.71
C LYS A 25 -6.37 10.46 11.25
N THR A 26 -5.80 9.38 10.74
CA THR A 26 -5.19 9.36 9.40
C THR A 26 -6.18 8.73 8.44
N PRO A 27 -6.78 9.50 7.51
CA PRO A 27 -7.67 8.92 6.54
C PRO A 27 -6.90 7.97 5.62
N ASN A 28 -7.57 6.90 5.19
CA ASN A 28 -7.00 6.02 4.18
C ASN A 28 -6.76 6.80 2.89
N ARG A 29 -5.59 6.61 2.28
CA ARG A 29 -5.26 7.24 1.00
C ARG A 29 -6.22 6.70 -0.06
N ARG A 30 -6.95 7.58 -0.75
CA ARG A 30 -7.94 7.22 -1.78
C ARG A 30 -7.44 6.15 -2.76
N ILE A 31 -6.21 6.29 -3.26
CA ILE A 31 -5.63 5.36 -4.23
C ILE A 31 -5.37 3.98 -3.61
N ALA A 32 -4.95 3.93 -2.34
CA ALA A 32 -4.75 2.66 -1.65
C ALA A 32 -6.09 1.92 -1.47
N VAL A 33 -7.16 2.64 -1.12
CA VAL A 33 -8.52 2.07 -1.05
C VAL A 33 -8.94 1.51 -2.40
N MET A 34 -8.78 2.29 -3.47
CA MET A 34 -9.10 1.87 -4.84
C MET A 34 -8.34 0.60 -5.25
N HIS A 35 -7.04 0.53 -4.99
CA HIS A 35 -6.23 -0.67 -5.28
C HIS A 35 -6.70 -1.90 -4.49
N MET A 36 -7.11 -1.72 -3.23
CA MET A 36 -7.64 -2.80 -2.41
C MET A 36 -9.00 -3.27 -2.89
N ASP A 37 -9.88 -2.36 -3.32
CA ASP A 37 -11.19 -2.70 -3.89
C ASP A 37 -11.03 -3.48 -5.21
N MET A 38 -10.12 -3.05 -6.10
CA MET A 38 -9.80 -3.79 -7.32
C MET A 38 -9.27 -5.19 -7.01
N ALA A 39 -8.34 -5.31 -6.05
CA ALA A 39 -7.81 -6.60 -5.63
C ALA A 39 -8.91 -7.50 -5.05
N ARG A 40 -9.81 -6.97 -4.20
CA ARG A 40 -10.94 -7.71 -3.64
C ARG A 40 -11.87 -8.21 -4.74
N TYR A 41 -12.22 -7.35 -5.69
CA TYR A 41 -13.07 -7.71 -6.82
C TYR A 41 -12.46 -8.85 -7.63
N GLU A 42 -11.20 -8.73 -8.03
CA GLU A 42 -10.49 -9.78 -8.79
C GLU A 42 -10.38 -11.11 -8.03
N ILE A 43 -10.11 -11.07 -6.72
CA ILE A 43 -10.04 -12.28 -5.89
C ILE A 43 -11.41 -12.96 -5.83
N LYS A 44 -12.48 -12.17 -5.66
CA LYS A 44 -13.86 -12.68 -5.62
C LYS A 44 -14.25 -13.32 -6.95
N GLU A 45 -13.98 -12.66 -8.07
CA GLU A 45 -14.26 -13.19 -9.41
C GLU A 45 -13.51 -14.52 -9.67
N ARG A 46 -12.25 -14.63 -9.24
CA ARG A 46 -11.42 -15.81 -9.52
C ARG A 46 -11.63 -16.98 -8.57
N THR A 47 -11.96 -16.70 -7.31
CA THR A 47 -11.98 -17.72 -6.24
C THR A 47 -13.34 -17.89 -5.57
N GLY A 48 -14.30 -17.00 -5.83
CA GLY A 48 -15.59 -16.92 -5.15
C GLY A 48 -15.52 -16.41 -3.71
N LYS A 49 -14.33 -16.08 -3.20
CA LYS A 49 -14.12 -15.65 -1.81
C LYS A 49 -14.16 -14.14 -1.71
N ASP A 50 -14.97 -13.64 -0.78
CA ASP A 50 -15.01 -12.23 -0.42
C ASP A 50 -14.09 -11.99 0.77
N LEU A 51 -12.97 -11.32 0.55
CA LEU A 51 -11.94 -11.09 1.57
C LEU A 51 -12.03 -9.67 2.12
N THR A 52 -11.72 -9.52 3.41
CA THR A 52 -11.57 -8.20 4.03
C THR A 52 -10.25 -7.54 3.60
N ASP A 53 -10.15 -6.22 3.77
CA ASP A 53 -8.88 -5.52 3.54
C ASP A 53 -7.76 -6.09 4.41
N GLU A 54 -8.07 -6.40 5.67
CA GLU A 54 -7.12 -6.98 6.62
C GLU A 54 -6.58 -8.33 6.14
N GLU A 55 -7.44 -9.20 5.59
CA GLU A 55 -7.03 -10.50 5.06
C GLU A 55 -6.11 -10.34 3.84
N ILE A 56 -6.45 -9.43 2.92
CA ILE A 56 -5.61 -9.11 1.77
C ILE A 56 -4.26 -8.55 2.23
N TRP A 57 -4.23 -7.63 3.20
CA TRP A 57 -2.99 -7.08 3.75
C TRP A 57 -2.12 -8.15 4.42
N MET A 58 -2.73 -9.06 5.18
CA MET A 58 -2.03 -10.15 5.83
C MET A 58 -1.47 -11.15 4.82
N SER A 59 -2.13 -11.32 3.66
CA SER A 59 -1.65 -12.19 2.58
C SER A 59 -0.29 -11.73 2.03
N PHE A 60 0.00 -10.43 2.00
CA PHE A 60 1.32 -9.93 1.57
C PHE A 60 2.46 -10.36 2.51
N ARG A 61 2.13 -10.73 3.75
CA ARG A 61 3.07 -11.22 4.76
C ARG A 61 3.12 -12.75 4.83
N ASN A 62 2.44 -13.45 3.92
CA ASN A 62 2.40 -14.90 3.92
C ASN A 62 3.83 -15.50 3.89
N LYS A 63 4.07 -16.50 4.74
CA LYS A 63 5.36 -17.21 4.88
C LYS A 63 5.78 -17.89 3.57
N GLU A 64 4.82 -18.31 2.76
CA GLU A 64 5.06 -18.92 1.44
C GLU A 64 5.73 -17.96 0.45
N ILE A 65 5.51 -16.65 0.59
CA ILE A 65 6.23 -15.62 -0.20
C ILE A 65 7.63 -15.43 0.41
N ARG A 66 8.52 -16.42 0.27
CA ARG A 66 9.82 -16.46 0.96
C ARG A 66 10.65 -15.19 0.78
N ASN A 67 10.58 -14.56 -0.39
CA ASN A 67 11.33 -13.35 -0.71
C ASN A 67 10.72 -12.09 -0.06
N LYS A 68 11.47 -11.50 0.88
CA LYS A 68 11.10 -10.25 1.56
C LYS A 68 10.92 -9.06 0.60
N ARG A 69 11.69 -8.99 -0.49
CA ARG A 69 11.57 -7.91 -1.49
C ARG A 69 10.24 -8.00 -2.25
N THR A 70 9.76 -9.21 -2.54
CA THR A 70 8.44 -9.42 -3.16
C THR A 70 7.33 -8.93 -2.25
N ARG A 71 7.38 -9.27 -0.94
CA ARG A 71 6.40 -8.76 0.04
C ARG A 71 6.38 -7.23 0.10
N GLN A 72 7.56 -6.61 0.11
CA GLN A 72 7.70 -5.15 0.09
C GLN A 72 7.16 -4.54 -1.22
N LEU A 73 7.41 -5.18 -2.35
CA LEU A 73 6.91 -4.74 -3.65
C LEU A 73 5.38 -4.76 -3.68
N LEU A 74 4.75 -5.86 -3.26
CA LEU A 74 3.28 -5.98 -3.18
C LEU A 74 2.67 -4.88 -2.31
N TRP A 75 3.26 -4.66 -1.13
CA TRP A 75 2.82 -3.58 -0.24
C TRP A 75 2.92 -2.20 -0.90
N LYS A 76 4.03 -1.93 -1.61
CA LYS A 76 4.24 -0.65 -2.31
C LYS A 76 3.29 -0.46 -3.49
N ILE A 77 2.99 -1.52 -4.25
CA ILE A 77 2.02 -1.45 -5.36
C ILE A 77 0.64 -1.09 -4.80
N ALA A 78 0.18 -1.81 -3.78
CA ALA A 78 -1.12 -1.56 -3.17
C ALA A 78 -1.24 -0.14 -2.56
N HIS A 79 -0.15 0.40 -2.00
CA HIS A 79 -0.14 1.76 -1.41
C HIS A 79 0.24 2.90 -2.38
N GLN A 80 0.52 2.60 -3.65
CA GLN A 80 1.13 3.54 -4.60
C GLN A 80 2.38 4.22 -3.99
N GLY A 81 3.26 3.40 -3.43
CA GLY A 81 4.53 3.79 -2.79
C GLY A 81 5.76 3.61 -3.69
N LEU A 82 5.56 3.31 -4.97
CA LEU A 82 6.63 3.28 -5.97
C LEU A 82 6.86 4.69 -6.54
N PRO A 83 8.11 5.10 -6.80
CA PRO A 83 8.40 6.38 -7.43
C PRO A 83 8.17 6.28 -8.94
N ILE A 84 6.90 6.27 -9.35
CA ILE A 84 6.46 6.12 -10.76
C ILE A 84 5.29 7.07 -11.05
N GLY A 85 5.10 7.40 -12.33
CA GLY A 85 3.96 8.21 -12.77
C GLY A 85 3.90 9.57 -12.10
N THR A 86 2.70 9.90 -11.60
CA THR A 86 2.37 11.17 -10.95
C THR A 86 3.17 11.48 -9.69
N TYR A 87 3.90 10.50 -9.14
CA TYR A 87 4.91 10.77 -8.11
C TYR A 87 5.92 11.84 -8.55
N TRP A 88 6.33 11.79 -9.81
CA TRP A 88 7.35 12.69 -10.37
C TRP A 88 6.83 14.08 -10.74
N ASP A 89 5.51 14.27 -10.84
CA ASP A 89 4.90 15.56 -11.22
C ASP A 89 5.26 16.68 -10.24
N ASN A 90 5.37 16.33 -8.97
CA ASN A 90 5.68 17.25 -7.88
C ASN A 90 7.16 17.63 -7.81
N ILE A 91 8.01 17.08 -8.69
CA ILE A 91 9.46 17.29 -8.67
C ILE A 91 9.91 17.94 -9.99
N THR A 92 10.23 19.23 -9.94
CA THR A 92 10.46 20.11 -11.10
C THR A 92 11.38 19.51 -12.17
N ASN A 93 12.47 18.86 -11.78
CA ASN A 93 13.48 18.34 -12.71
C ASN A 93 13.23 16.91 -13.19
N TYR A 94 12.14 16.27 -12.76
CA TYR A 94 11.89 14.85 -13.01
C TYR A 94 10.58 14.56 -13.75
N LYS A 95 9.87 15.59 -14.23
CA LYS A 95 8.61 15.44 -14.98
C LYS A 95 8.71 14.50 -16.19
N LYS A 96 9.89 14.42 -16.83
CA LYS A 96 10.15 13.46 -17.93
C LYS A 96 10.06 11.97 -17.53
N ARG A 97 9.94 11.66 -16.23
CA ARG A 97 9.80 10.30 -15.68
C ARG A 97 8.35 9.93 -15.34
N VAL A 98 7.41 10.84 -15.58
CA VAL A 98 5.98 10.59 -15.37
C VAL A 98 5.47 9.59 -16.40
N GLU A 99 5.97 9.68 -17.63
CA GLU A 99 5.52 8.84 -18.75
C GLU A 99 6.48 7.68 -19.03
N CYS A 100 5.90 6.59 -19.52
CA CYS A 100 6.63 5.50 -20.13
C CYS A 100 7.38 5.98 -21.37
N ARG A 101 8.66 5.61 -21.48
CA ARG A 101 9.49 6.00 -22.63
C ARG A 101 9.06 5.32 -23.93
N ALA A 102 8.52 4.11 -23.84
CA ALA A 102 8.03 3.34 -24.97
C ALA A 102 6.62 3.79 -25.38
N CYS A 103 5.69 3.80 -24.42
CA CYS A 103 4.25 3.98 -24.73
C CYS A 103 3.74 5.42 -24.62
N ARG A 104 4.54 6.35 -24.05
CA ARG A 104 4.20 7.78 -23.92
C ARG A 104 2.90 8.06 -23.14
N MET A 105 2.52 7.14 -22.26
CA MET A 105 1.41 7.29 -21.32
C MET A 105 1.94 7.37 -19.89
N VAL A 106 1.13 7.92 -18.96
CA VAL A 106 1.50 8.02 -17.54
C VAL A 106 1.79 6.62 -16.98
N GLU A 107 2.98 6.46 -16.43
CA GLU A 107 3.47 5.18 -15.93
C GLU A 107 2.69 4.77 -14.66
N SER A 108 2.11 3.58 -14.68
CA SER A 108 1.46 2.95 -13.52
C SER A 108 2.09 1.58 -13.23
N ALA A 109 1.84 1.02 -12.04
CA ALA A 109 2.31 -0.33 -11.75
C ALA A 109 1.67 -1.37 -12.70
N GLU A 110 0.40 -1.19 -13.03
CA GLU A 110 -0.31 -2.02 -14.01
C GLU A 110 0.37 -1.94 -15.38
N HIS A 111 0.66 -0.73 -15.86
CA HIS A 111 1.37 -0.54 -17.13
C HIS A 111 2.71 -1.32 -17.16
N ILE A 112 3.55 -1.13 -16.13
CA ILE A 112 4.87 -1.79 -16.02
C ILE A 112 4.77 -3.31 -16.09
N PHE A 113 3.77 -3.90 -15.44
CA PHE A 113 3.72 -5.35 -15.23
C PHE A 113 2.84 -6.09 -16.26
N THR A 114 1.85 -5.44 -16.85
CA THR A 114 0.84 -6.14 -17.66
C THR A 114 0.55 -5.53 -19.04
N GLU A 115 0.93 -4.27 -19.31
CA GLU A 115 0.47 -3.59 -20.54
C GLU A 115 1.59 -3.00 -21.42
N CYS A 116 2.76 -2.71 -20.87
CA CYS A 116 3.83 -1.98 -21.56
C CYS A 116 4.39 -2.70 -22.80
#